data_AF-U2RXI1-F1
#
_entry.id   AF-U2RXI1-F1
#
_cell.length_a   1.000
_cell.length_b   1.000
_cell.length_c   1.000
_cell.angle_alpha   90.00
_cell.angle_beta   90.00
_cell.angle_gamma   90.00
#
_symmetry.space_group_name_H-M   'P 1'
#
loop_
_entity.id
_entity.type
_entity.pdbx_description
1 polymer ?
#
loop_
_entity_poly.entity_id
_entity_poly.type
_entity_poly.pdbx_seq_one_letter_code
_entity_poly.pdbx_strand_id
1 'polypeptide(L)'
;MGYVAAGQLSGSYPDHIMEIRWIAEGRSVPNCGIDTQVLQAIVIAMHTFSNVGVSDINRKCTGQIEGAGIYSQHYAGGGGHAVDFYSLGGRASTGADANSLALIGILDPRMPFGSGLGQSNCRAQAGNEPRLRNFQDFYDTCNHLHINDPM
;
A
#
# COMPACT_ATOMS: atom_id res chain seq x y z
N MET A 1 -9.83 1.92 -15.15
CA MET A 1 -9.23 0.67 -15.69
C MET A 1 -8.08 0.89 -16.68
N GLY A 2 -7.92 2.08 -17.28
CA GLY A 2 -6.86 2.34 -18.27
C GLY A 2 -5.43 2.04 -17.77
N TYR A 3 -5.14 2.28 -16.48
CA TYR A 3 -3.81 2.05 -15.92
C TYR A 3 -3.42 0.58 -15.74
N VAL A 4 -4.37 -0.29 -15.40
CA VAL A 4 -4.13 -1.75 -15.33
C VAL A 4 -3.94 -2.31 -16.73
N ALA A 5 -4.79 -1.90 -17.68
CA ALA A 5 -4.68 -2.30 -19.08
C ALA A 5 -3.40 -1.78 -19.76
N ALA A 6 -2.90 -0.61 -19.34
CA ALA A 6 -1.65 -0.02 -19.82
C ALA A 6 -0.39 -0.60 -19.14
N GLY A 7 -0.53 -1.53 -18.20
CA GLY A 7 0.60 -2.10 -17.45
C GLY A 7 1.26 -1.13 -16.45
N GLN A 8 0.62 0.00 -16.17
CA GLN A 8 1.10 0.98 -15.20
C GLN A 8 0.81 0.54 -13.75
N LEU A 9 -0.24 -0.27 -13.53
CA LEU A 9 -0.53 -0.92 -12.25
C LEU A 9 -0.57 -2.44 -12.42
N SER A 10 0.21 -3.16 -11.64
CA SER A 10 0.25 -4.63 -11.64
C SER A 10 0.08 -5.22 -10.24
N GLY A 11 -0.52 -6.42 -10.17
CA GLY A 11 -0.65 -7.22 -8.95
C GLY A 11 0.39 -8.34 -8.89
N SER A 12 0.69 -8.84 -7.69
CA SER A 12 1.33 -10.16 -7.50
C SER A 12 0.29 -11.28 -7.39
N TYR A 13 0.73 -12.50 -7.08
CA TYR A 13 -0.17 -13.59 -6.70
C TYR A 13 -0.11 -13.76 -5.16
N PRO A 14 -1.26 -13.90 -4.49
CA PRO A 14 -2.63 -13.75 -4.99
C PRO A 14 -2.92 -12.34 -5.53
N ASP A 15 -3.77 -12.27 -6.56
CA ASP A 15 -4.10 -10.97 -7.17
C ASP A 15 -4.97 -10.17 -6.20
N HIS A 16 -4.70 -8.87 -6.08
CA HIS A 16 -5.49 -7.88 -5.34
C HIS A 16 -6.00 -6.76 -6.26
N ILE A 17 -5.60 -6.75 -7.54
CA ILE A 17 -6.04 -5.75 -8.51
C ILE A 17 -7.52 -5.93 -8.83
N MET A 18 -8.09 -7.14 -8.73
CA MET A 18 -9.52 -7.33 -8.95
C MET A 18 -10.39 -6.49 -7.99
N GLU A 19 -9.89 -6.15 -6.81
CA GLU A 19 -10.62 -5.31 -5.85
C GLU A 19 -10.82 -3.89 -6.42
N ILE A 20 -9.77 -3.30 -6.99
CA ILE A 20 -9.83 -2.03 -7.72
C ILE A 20 -10.73 -2.16 -8.95
N ARG A 21 -10.70 -3.32 -9.63
CA ARG A 21 -11.56 -3.58 -10.79
C ARG A 21 -13.04 -3.53 -10.41
N TRP A 22 -13.42 -4.20 -9.33
CA TRP A 22 -14.81 -4.21 -8.85
C TRP A 22 -15.29 -2.82 -8.46
N ILE A 23 -14.45 -2.03 -7.77
CA ILE A 23 -14.77 -0.64 -7.46
C ILE A 23 -14.98 0.18 -8.74
N ALA A 24 -14.09 0.04 -9.73
CA ALA A 24 -14.20 0.75 -11.01
C ALA A 24 -15.45 0.35 -11.83
N GLU A 25 -15.96 -0.86 -11.65
CA GLU A 25 -17.19 -1.37 -12.25
C GLU A 25 -18.46 -0.96 -11.47
N GLY A 26 -18.31 -0.29 -10.32
CA GLY A 26 -19.43 -0.01 -9.41
C GLY A 26 -19.98 -1.28 -8.74
N ARG A 27 -19.21 -2.36 -8.71
CA ARG A 27 -19.61 -3.65 -8.17
C ARG A 27 -19.23 -3.73 -6.69
N SER A 28 -20.23 -3.83 -5.83
CA SER A 28 -20.02 -4.14 -4.41
C SER A 28 -19.81 -5.65 -4.22
N VAL A 29 -18.63 -6.03 -3.75
CA VAL A 29 -18.31 -7.42 -3.37
C VAL A 29 -18.10 -7.49 -1.86
N PRO A 30 -18.78 -8.39 -1.13
CA PRO A 30 -18.65 -8.47 0.32
C PRO A 30 -17.19 -8.57 0.78
N ASN A 31 -16.82 -7.71 1.73
CA ASN A 31 -15.47 -7.61 2.31
C ASN A 31 -14.34 -7.24 1.33
N CYS A 32 -14.64 -6.74 0.13
CA CYS A 32 -13.62 -6.30 -0.83
C CYS A 32 -13.62 -4.77 -1.03
N GLY A 33 -14.11 -4.02 -0.04
CA GLY A 33 -14.00 -2.56 -0.06
C GLY A 33 -12.53 -2.15 0.08
N ILE A 34 -12.17 -1.00 -0.50
CA ILE A 34 -10.87 -0.36 -0.25
C ILE A 34 -11.20 1.02 0.29
N ASP A 35 -10.57 1.40 1.41
CA ASP A 35 -10.74 2.74 1.96
C ASP A 35 -10.28 3.80 0.95
N THR A 36 -10.97 4.93 0.95
CA THR A 36 -10.67 6.02 0.01
C THR A 36 -9.27 6.62 0.19
N GLN A 37 -8.71 6.61 1.40
CA GLN A 37 -7.33 7.04 1.67
C GLN A 37 -6.32 6.08 1.05
N VAL A 38 -6.57 4.78 1.15
CA VAL A 38 -5.74 3.74 0.52
C VAL A 38 -5.82 3.85 -1.01
N LEU A 39 -7.01 4.03 -1.57
CA LEU A 39 -7.18 4.29 -3.01
C LEU A 39 -6.42 5.56 -3.45
N GLN A 40 -6.47 6.64 -2.66
CA GLN A 40 -5.73 7.86 -2.96
C GLN A 40 -4.22 7.63 -2.94
N ALA A 41 -3.70 6.87 -1.98
CA ALA A 41 -2.27 6.52 -1.93
C ALA A 41 -1.83 5.75 -3.20
N ILE A 42 -2.64 4.79 -3.65
CA ILE A 42 -2.38 4.04 -4.90
C ILE A 42 -2.40 4.97 -6.12
N VAL A 43 -3.39 5.85 -6.21
CA VAL A 43 -3.50 6.83 -7.32
C VAL A 43 -2.29 7.78 -7.32
N ILE A 44 -1.87 8.29 -6.17
CA ILE A 44 -0.69 9.16 -6.05
C ILE A 44 0.57 8.40 -6.49
N ALA A 45 0.75 7.15 -6.06
CA ALA A 45 1.88 6.34 -6.50
C ALA A 45 1.90 6.19 -8.02
N MET A 46 0.74 5.91 -8.64
CA MET A 46 0.63 5.80 -10.09
C MET A 46 0.88 7.11 -10.83
N HIS A 47 0.51 8.26 -10.27
CA HIS A 47 0.85 9.56 -10.87
C HIS A 47 2.32 9.95 -10.68
N THR A 48 2.98 9.39 -9.66
CA THR A 48 4.39 9.65 -9.35
C THR A 48 5.32 8.76 -10.18
N PHE A 49 4.93 7.50 -10.44
CA PHE A 49 5.76 6.49 -11.08
C PHE A 49 5.11 5.89 -12.33
N SER A 50 5.94 5.60 -13.34
CA SER A 50 5.48 5.01 -14.61
C SER A 50 4.98 3.56 -14.50
N ASN A 51 5.36 2.84 -13.45
CA ASN A 51 4.92 1.48 -13.17
C ASN A 51 4.87 1.27 -11.65
N VAL A 52 3.77 0.72 -11.15
CA VAL A 52 3.53 0.44 -9.73
C VAL A 52 3.07 -1.00 -9.59
N GLY A 53 3.72 -1.75 -8.71
CA GLY A 53 3.34 -3.10 -8.32
C GLY A 53 2.77 -3.12 -6.90
N VAL A 54 1.56 -3.66 -6.75
CA VAL A 54 0.88 -3.83 -5.47
C VAL A 54 0.77 -5.31 -5.14
N SER A 55 1.19 -5.71 -3.94
CA SER A 55 1.09 -7.10 -3.52
C SER A 55 -0.19 -7.37 -2.75
N ASP A 56 -0.65 -6.42 -1.94
CA ASP A 56 -1.79 -6.62 -1.05
C ASP A 56 -2.59 -5.34 -0.86
N ILE A 57 -3.92 -5.50 -0.77
CA ILE A 57 -4.85 -4.42 -0.40
C ILE A 57 -5.89 -4.95 0.60
N ASN A 58 -6.94 -5.63 0.17
CA ASN A 58 -7.95 -6.22 1.06
C ASN A 58 -7.81 -7.74 1.15
N ARG A 59 -7.01 -8.19 2.13
CA ARG A 59 -6.86 -9.62 2.43
C ARG A 59 -8.11 -10.25 3.04
N LYS A 60 -9.10 -9.46 3.51
CA LYS A 60 -10.33 -10.00 4.10
C LYS A 60 -11.14 -10.80 3.10
N CYS A 61 -11.25 -10.35 1.86
CA CYS A 61 -12.02 -11.08 0.85
C CYS A 61 -11.23 -12.09 0.03
N THR A 62 -9.90 -12.00 -0.01
CA THR A 62 -9.08 -13.10 -0.53
C THR A 62 -8.92 -14.24 0.50
N GLY A 63 -9.14 -13.94 1.78
CA GLY A 63 -8.98 -14.89 2.89
C GLY A 63 -7.53 -15.12 3.30
N GLN A 64 -6.59 -14.33 2.76
CA GLN A 64 -5.18 -14.41 3.15
C GLN A 64 -4.97 -13.92 4.58
N ILE A 65 -4.18 -14.70 5.32
CA ILE A 65 -3.77 -14.38 6.69
C ILE A 65 -2.24 -14.34 6.68
N GLU A 66 -1.69 -13.14 6.77
CA GLU A 66 -0.26 -12.87 6.70
C GLU A 66 0.11 -11.82 7.76
N GLY A 67 1.41 -11.75 8.11
CA GLY A 67 1.90 -10.78 9.08
C GLY A 67 1.12 -10.79 10.40
N ALA A 68 0.59 -9.64 10.81
CA ALA A 68 -0.24 -9.46 12.00
C ALA A 68 -1.59 -10.22 11.99
N GLY A 69 -1.84 -11.03 10.95
CA GLY A 69 -3.01 -11.88 10.82
C GLY A 69 -4.31 -11.06 10.75
N ILE A 70 -5.33 -11.47 11.50
CA ILE A 70 -6.63 -10.80 11.50
C ILE A 70 -6.61 -9.38 12.07
N TYR A 71 -5.51 -8.99 12.72
CA TYR A 71 -5.29 -7.65 13.27
C TYR A 71 -4.61 -6.71 12.27
N SER A 72 -4.12 -7.22 11.13
CA SER A 72 -3.59 -6.38 10.06
C SER A 72 -4.69 -5.51 9.46
N GLN A 73 -4.38 -4.27 9.09
CA GLN A 73 -5.33 -3.38 8.41
C GLN A 73 -5.69 -3.82 6.99
N HIS A 74 -4.96 -4.77 6.40
CA HIS A 74 -5.44 -5.48 5.22
C HIS A 74 -6.69 -6.33 5.50
N TYR A 75 -6.96 -6.67 6.77
CA TYR A 75 -8.01 -7.63 7.18
C TYR A 75 -9.02 -7.08 8.20
N ALA A 76 -8.54 -6.29 9.17
CA ALA A 76 -9.33 -5.71 10.25
C ALA A 76 -10.35 -4.69 9.70
N GLY A 77 -11.45 -4.45 10.46
CA GLY A 77 -12.46 -3.46 10.07
C GLY A 77 -13.27 -3.76 8.80
N GLY A 78 -13.10 -4.95 8.19
CA GLY A 78 -13.64 -5.26 6.86
C GLY A 78 -12.58 -5.33 5.76
N GLY A 79 -11.33 -5.04 6.11
CA GLY A 79 -10.16 -5.04 5.24
C GLY A 79 -10.07 -3.80 4.34
N GLY A 80 -8.98 -3.69 3.60
CA GLY A 80 -8.78 -2.60 2.63
C GLY A 80 -8.35 -1.26 3.25
N HIS A 81 -7.83 -1.30 4.48
CA HIS A 81 -7.28 -0.14 5.20
C HIS A 81 -5.74 -0.03 5.06
N ALA A 82 -5.13 -0.88 4.23
CA ALA A 82 -3.70 -0.88 3.95
C ALA A 82 -3.38 -1.24 2.49
N VAL A 83 -2.19 -0.86 2.05
CA VAL A 83 -1.61 -1.26 0.76
C VAL A 83 -0.13 -1.59 0.90
N ASP A 84 0.28 -2.69 0.27
CA ASP A 84 1.68 -3.10 0.15
C ASP A 84 2.16 -2.87 -1.28
N PHE A 85 3.13 -1.98 -1.48
CA PHE A 85 3.78 -1.75 -2.77
C PHE A 85 5.05 -2.59 -2.88
N TYR A 86 5.06 -3.66 -3.67
CA TYR A 86 6.27 -4.45 -3.92
C TYR A 86 7.19 -3.83 -4.98
N SER A 87 6.67 -2.91 -5.80
CA SER A 87 7.45 -2.25 -6.86
C SER A 87 6.98 -0.81 -7.09
N LEU A 88 7.92 0.13 -7.21
CA LEU A 88 7.69 1.52 -7.58
C LEU A 88 8.66 1.92 -8.70
N GLY A 89 8.14 2.49 -9.78
CA GLY A 89 8.93 2.83 -10.97
C GLY A 89 9.56 1.61 -11.66
N GLY A 90 8.94 0.42 -11.54
CA GLY A 90 9.48 -0.84 -12.05
C GLY A 90 10.67 -1.39 -11.26
N ARG A 91 10.94 -0.86 -10.06
CA ARG A 91 11.99 -1.34 -9.15
C ARG A 91 11.37 -1.87 -7.87
N ALA A 92 11.93 -2.97 -7.36
CA ALA A 92 11.49 -3.56 -6.10
C ALA A 92 11.57 -2.54 -4.96
N SER A 93 10.51 -2.47 -4.17
CA SER A 93 10.42 -1.62 -2.98
C SER A 93 10.97 -2.34 -1.77
N THR A 94 11.66 -1.62 -0.90
CA THR A 94 12.17 -2.13 0.38
C THR A 94 11.67 -1.32 1.58
N GLY A 95 10.94 -0.23 1.32
CA GLY A 95 10.58 0.78 2.32
C GLY A 95 11.71 1.76 2.65
N ALA A 96 12.93 1.50 2.18
CA ALA A 96 14.12 2.35 2.38
C ALA A 96 14.84 2.72 1.08
N ASP A 97 14.42 2.19 -0.07
CA ASP A 97 14.94 2.57 -1.38
C ASP A 97 14.46 3.96 -1.81
N ALA A 98 15.13 4.55 -2.81
CA ALA A 98 14.87 5.92 -3.24
C ALA A 98 13.42 6.18 -3.69
N ASN A 99 12.77 5.22 -4.32
CA ASN A 99 11.38 5.39 -4.78
C ASN A 99 10.41 5.27 -3.61
N SER A 100 10.68 4.36 -2.66
CA SER A 100 9.93 4.31 -1.40
C SER A 100 10.03 5.62 -0.62
N LEU A 101 11.23 6.15 -0.41
CA LEU A 101 11.43 7.43 0.30
C LEU A 101 10.76 8.61 -0.41
N ALA A 102 10.79 8.62 -1.76
CA ALA A 102 10.10 9.64 -2.54
C ALA A 102 8.58 9.57 -2.32
N LEU A 103 7.99 8.37 -2.36
CA LEU A 103 6.57 8.19 -2.13
C LEU A 103 6.18 8.56 -0.69
N ILE A 104 6.98 8.17 0.31
CA ILE A 104 6.77 8.54 1.72
C ILE A 104 6.74 10.05 1.87
N GLY A 105 7.72 10.78 1.31
CA GLY A 105 7.75 12.25 1.39
C GLY A 105 6.56 12.93 0.71
N ILE A 106 5.96 12.30 -0.30
CA ILE A 106 4.72 12.78 -0.94
C ILE A 106 3.51 12.46 -0.06
N LEU A 107 3.42 11.25 0.50
CA LEU A 107 2.22 10.82 1.21
C LEU A 107 2.14 11.34 2.64
N ASP A 108 3.25 11.50 3.35
CA ASP A 108 3.26 11.95 4.76
C ASP A 108 2.41 13.21 4.99
N PRO A 109 2.56 14.32 4.25
CA PRO A 109 1.73 15.50 4.47
C PRO A 109 0.26 15.36 4.01
N ARG A 110 -0.10 14.28 3.30
CA ARG A 110 -1.42 14.07 2.70
C ARG A 110 -2.26 13.02 3.43
N MET A 111 -1.60 12.00 3.99
CA MET A 111 -2.26 10.97 4.78
C MET A 111 -2.75 11.56 6.11
N PRO A 112 -3.86 11.05 6.67
CA PRO A 112 -4.33 11.47 7.98
C PRO A 112 -3.27 11.26 9.08
N PHE A 113 -3.30 12.12 10.10
CA PHE A 113 -2.45 11.92 11.28
C PHE A 113 -2.77 10.59 11.95
N GLY A 114 -1.74 9.79 12.22
CA GLY A 114 -1.88 8.45 12.79
C GLY A 114 -1.88 7.32 11.76
N SER A 115 -1.76 7.64 10.46
CA SER A 115 -1.52 6.62 9.43
C SER A 115 -0.26 5.83 9.73
N GLY A 116 -0.26 4.53 9.45
CA GLY A 116 0.90 3.69 9.67
C GLY A 116 1.81 3.61 8.45
N LEU A 117 3.10 3.44 8.73
CA LEU A 117 4.17 3.27 7.76
C LEU A 117 5.08 2.10 8.21
N GLY A 118 5.12 1.03 7.44
CA GLY A 118 5.97 -0.13 7.73
C GLY A 118 7.44 0.13 7.41
N GLN A 119 8.26 -0.91 7.57
CA GLN A 119 9.67 -0.96 7.19
C GLN A 119 10.59 0.05 7.91
N SER A 120 10.24 0.49 9.12
CA SER A 120 11.08 1.40 9.90
C SER A 120 12.46 0.81 10.22
N ASN A 121 12.53 -0.50 10.46
CA ASN A 121 13.78 -1.23 10.61
C ASN A 121 14.69 -1.14 9.37
N CYS A 122 14.10 -1.13 8.17
CA CYS A 122 14.83 -1.07 6.92
C CYS A 122 15.45 0.33 6.72
N ARG A 123 14.67 1.37 7.01
CA ARG A 123 15.12 2.77 6.94
C ARG A 123 16.15 3.11 8.00
N ALA A 124 15.94 2.64 9.24
CA ALA A 124 16.90 2.77 10.33
C ALA A 124 18.23 2.09 9.99
N GLN A 125 18.20 0.86 9.46
CA GLN A 125 19.41 0.14 9.04
C GLN A 125 20.15 0.85 7.89
N ALA A 126 19.41 1.42 6.95
CA ALA A 126 19.98 2.20 5.85
C ALA A 126 20.44 3.61 6.26
N GLY A 127 20.11 4.07 7.47
CA GLY A 127 20.46 5.39 7.98
C GLY A 127 19.72 6.53 7.27
N ASN A 128 18.53 6.28 6.73
CA ASN A 128 17.80 7.21 5.87
C ASN A 128 16.34 7.44 6.29
N GLU A 129 16.04 7.30 7.58
CA GLU A 129 14.72 7.57 8.15
C GLU A 129 14.28 9.03 7.89
N PRO A 130 13.17 9.26 7.16
CA PRO A 130 12.64 10.60 6.97
C PRO A 130 12.03 11.14 8.26
N ARG A 131 11.98 12.46 8.38
CA ARG A 131 11.20 13.10 9.44
C ARG A 131 9.72 13.06 9.06
N LEU A 132 8.95 12.22 9.75
CA LEU A 132 7.52 12.05 9.54
C LEU A 132 6.70 13.05 10.36
N ARG A 133 5.56 13.46 9.80
CA ARG A 133 4.58 14.34 10.45
C ARG A 133 3.29 13.61 10.80
N ASN A 134 2.75 12.85 9.85
CA ASN A 134 1.46 12.19 10.02
C ASN A 134 1.61 10.67 10.12
N PHE A 135 2.64 10.11 9.49
CA PHE A 135 2.92 8.68 9.61
C PHE A 135 3.46 8.29 10.99
N GLN A 136 3.08 7.09 11.43
CA GLN A 136 3.61 6.37 12.58
C GLN A 136 4.35 5.12 12.10
N ASP A 137 5.64 5.06 12.41
CA ASP A 137 6.51 3.97 12.00
C ASP A 137 6.24 2.67 12.77
N PHE A 138 6.35 1.55 12.06
CA PHE A 138 6.41 0.23 12.67
C PHE A 138 7.32 -0.73 11.90
N TYR A 139 7.70 -1.81 12.59
CA TYR A 139 8.57 -2.85 12.06
C TYR A 139 7.85 -3.68 10.99
N ASP A 140 8.50 -3.90 9.85
CA ASP A 140 8.01 -4.82 8.83
C ASP A 140 9.16 -5.32 7.91
N THR A 141 8.89 -6.36 7.13
CA THR A 141 9.84 -6.99 6.21
C THR A 141 10.24 -6.07 5.05
N CYS A 142 11.53 -6.05 4.71
CA CYS A 142 12.12 -5.10 3.74
C CYS A 142 11.93 -5.50 2.26
N ASN A 143 10.79 -6.08 1.90
CA ASN A 143 10.47 -6.55 0.54
C ASN A 143 9.28 -5.82 -0.11
N HIS A 144 8.72 -4.82 0.58
CA HIS A 144 7.68 -3.95 0.07
C HIS A 144 7.71 -2.60 0.83
N LEU A 145 6.81 -1.69 0.47
CA LEU A 145 6.47 -0.50 1.26
C LEU A 145 5.02 -0.61 1.72
N HIS A 146 4.81 -0.71 3.03
CA HIS A 146 3.47 -0.76 3.65
C HIS A 146 2.99 0.63 4.03
N ILE A 147 1.74 0.96 3.66
CA ILE A 147 1.05 2.18 4.06
C ILE A 147 -0.39 1.84 4.46
N ASN A 148 -0.86 2.40 5.58
CA ASN A 148 -2.23 2.23 6.04
C ASN A 148 -2.84 3.54 6.57
N ASP A 149 -4.18 3.57 6.65
CA ASP A 149 -4.91 4.66 7.31
C ASP A 149 -4.88 4.51 8.86
N PRO A 150 -5.40 5.46 9.65
CA PRO A 150 -5.33 5.38 11.11
C PRO A 150 -6.33 4.45 11.81
N MET A 151 -7.20 3.73 11.08
CA MET A 151 -8.40 2.98 11.53
C MET A 151 -8.76 3.00 13.03
#